data_AF-A0A1J3G0L4-F1
#
_entry.id   AF-A0A1J3G0L4-F1
#
_cell.length_a   1.000
_cell.length_b   1.000
_cell.length_c   1.000
_cell.angle_alpha   90.00
_cell.angle_beta   90.00
_cell.angle_gamma   90.00
#
_symmetry.space_group_name_H-M   'P 1'
#
loop_
_entity.id
_entity.type
_entity.pdbx_description
1 polymer ?
#
loop_
_entity_poly.entity_id
_entity_poly.type
_entity_poly.pdbx_seq_one_letter_code
_entity_poly.pdbx_strand_id
1 'polypeptide(L)'
;LKQSFNPTSQDDNFHRSFSSPCFSIASSANMDEDSKATTAPRIEILGGQRVPTVRALVAEVTMAIFSGAQPLLLPSGLGGAYLLQTGKGHNIAVAKPVDEEPLALNNPKKSGNLMLGQPGMKQSIPVGETGIRELAAYLLDYNGFSGVPPTALVSISHVQFHVSDA
;
A
#
# COMPACT_ATOMS: atom_id res chain seq x y z
N LEU A 1 36.65 -33.44 -43.65
CA LEU A 1 36.88 -33.07 -42.25
C LEU A 1 35.76 -32.13 -41.81
N LYS A 2 34.92 -32.54 -40.85
CA LYS A 2 33.91 -31.68 -40.23
C LYS A 2 34.55 -31.03 -39.00
N GLN A 3 34.62 -29.70 -38.96
CA GLN A 3 34.89 -28.96 -37.72
C GLN A 3 33.56 -28.47 -37.16
N SER A 4 33.23 -28.96 -35.97
CA SER A 4 32.10 -28.53 -35.16
C SER A 4 32.57 -27.34 -34.32
N PHE A 5 31.91 -26.19 -34.47
CA PHE A 5 31.98 -25.09 -33.52
C PHE A 5 30.81 -25.26 -32.54
N ASN A 6 31.13 -25.54 -31.28
CA ASN A 6 30.18 -25.45 -30.17
C ASN A 6 30.26 -24.05 -29.57
N PRO A 7 29.18 -23.25 -29.55
CA PRO A 7 29.09 -22.15 -28.61
C PRO A 7 28.68 -22.72 -27.26
N THR A 8 29.58 -22.67 -26.28
CA THR A 8 29.24 -22.82 -24.88
C THR A 8 28.41 -21.61 -24.45
N SER A 9 27.09 -21.78 -24.36
CA SER A 9 26.25 -20.89 -23.57
C SER A 9 26.56 -21.16 -22.10
N GLN A 10 27.35 -20.30 -21.48
CA GLN A 10 27.36 -20.19 -20.02
C GLN A 10 26.00 -19.65 -19.63
N ASP A 11 25.12 -20.56 -19.21
CA ASP A 11 23.90 -20.22 -18.50
C ASP A 11 24.31 -19.62 -17.16
N ASP A 12 24.46 -18.30 -17.11
CA ASP A 12 24.50 -17.54 -15.87
C ASP A 12 23.13 -17.67 -15.21
N ASN A 13 22.99 -18.76 -14.45
CA ASN A 13 21.81 -19.08 -13.68
C ASN A 13 21.74 -18.11 -12.49
N PHE A 14 21.35 -16.87 -12.75
CA PHE A 14 20.99 -15.92 -11.71
C PHE A 14 19.80 -16.51 -10.96
N HIS A 15 20.11 -17.13 -9.82
CA HIS A 15 19.12 -17.63 -8.88
C HIS A 15 18.33 -16.45 -8.33
N ARG A 16 17.29 -16.03 -9.07
CA ARG A 16 16.40 -14.95 -8.67
C ARG A 16 15.79 -15.38 -7.36
N SER A 17 16.15 -14.67 -6.29
CA SER A 17 15.60 -14.94 -4.97
C SER A 17 14.10 -14.67 -5.02
N PHE A 18 13.31 -15.74 -5.04
CA PHE A 18 11.88 -15.65 -4.75
C PHE A 18 11.79 -15.21 -3.30
N SER A 19 11.44 -13.93 -3.09
CA SER A 19 11.03 -13.45 -1.79
C SER A 19 9.76 -14.21 -1.46
N SER A 20 9.87 -15.22 -0.59
CA SER A 20 8.70 -15.85 0.00
C SER A 20 7.87 -14.75 0.67
N PRO A 21 6.57 -14.59 0.34
CA PRO A 21 5.72 -13.66 1.04
C PRO A 21 5.35 -14.32 2.37
N CYS A 22 6.24 -14.21 3.36
CA CYS A 22 5.92 -14.59 4.72
C CYS A 22 5.46 -13.36 5.49
N PHE A 23 4.30 -12.83 5.11
CA PHE A 23 3.46 -12.07 6.02
C PHE A 23 2.02 -12.54 5.83
N SER A 24 1.73 -13.74 6.34
CA SER A 24 0.37 -14.01 6.78
C SER A 24 0.09 -12.98 7.89
N ILE A 25 -0.67 -11.93 7.55
CA ILE A 25 -1.36 -11.16 8.58
C ILE A 25 -2.29 -12.18 9.23
N ALA A 26 -1.83 -12.76 10.34
CA ALA A 26 -2.71 -13.44 11.25
C ALA A 26 -3.63 -12.34 11.76
N SER A 27 -4.82 -12.25 11.16
CA SER A 27 -5.94 -11.55 11.75
C SER A 27 -6.00 -12.08 13.17
N SER A 28 -5.65 -11.27 14.15
CA SER A 28 -5.97 -11.55 15.54
C SER A 28 -7.49 -11.48 15.63
N ALA A 29 -8.13 -12.60 15.28
CA ALA A 29 -9.52 -12.86 15.47
C ALA A 29 -9.74 -13.00 16.99
N ASN A 30 -9.78 -11.88 17.67
CA ASN A 30 -10.53 -11.77 18.90
C ASN A 30 -11.95 -11.46 18.50
N MET A 31 -12.78 -12.49 18.62
CA MET A 31 -14.23 -12.41 18.66
C MET A 31 -14.64 -11.41 19.74
N ASP A 32 -15.54 -10.50 19.41
CA ASP A 32 -16.65 -10.13 20.28
C ASP A 32 -17.79 -9.65 19.38
N GLU A 33 -18.89 -10.39 19.40
CA GLU A 33 -20.20 -9.92 18.95
C GLU A 33 -20.58 -8.71 19.81
N ASP A 34 -20.54 -7.51 19.24
CA ASP A 34 -21.40 -6.43 19.71
C ASP A 34 -22.05 -5.74 18.51
N SER A 35 -23.32 -6.02 18.34
CA SER A 35 -24.21 -5.61 17.26
C SER A 35 -24.66 -4.16 17.45
N LYS A 36 -23.67 -3.27 17.57
CA LYS A 36 -23.85 -1.83 17.47
C LYS A 36 -22.68 -1.24 16.69
N ALA A 37 -22.72 -1.45 15.37
CA ALA A 37 -21.73 -0.94 14.43
C ALA A 37 -21.50 0.54 14.71
N THR A 38 -20.37 0.86 15.32
CA THR A 38 -19.97 2.24 15.53
C THR A 38 -19.57 2.74 14.15
N THR A 39 -20.38 3.60 13.55
CA THR A 39 -20.15 4.20 12.22
C THR A 39 -18.94 5.15 12.19
N ALA A 40 -18.13 5.16 13.25
CA ALA A 40 -17.01 6.05 13.41
C ALA A 40 -15.81 5.58 12.56
N PRO A 41 -15.13 6.51 11.87
CA PRO A 41 -13.86 6.22 11.21
C PRO A 41 -12.85 5.59 12.17
N ARG A 42 -12.16 4.53 11.72
CA ARG A 42 -11.08 3.89 12.49
C ARG A 42 -9.84 3.73 11.63
N ILE A 43 -8.69 4.08 12.19
CA ILE A 43 -7.37 3.91 11.57
C ILE A 43 -6.47 3.14 12.52
N GLU A 44 -5.99 1.99 12.09
CA GLU A 44 -5.08 1.13 12.85
C GLU A 44 -3.76 0.99 12.11
N ILE A 45 -2.64 1.14 12.82
CA ILE A 45 -1.31 1.02 12.23
C ILE A 45 -0.91 -0.46 12.23
N LEU A 46 -0.66 -0.99 11.04
CA LEU A 46 -0.19 -2.35 10.82
C LEU A 46 1.34 -2.42 10.72
N GLY A 47 1.99 -1.32 10.30
CA GLY A 47 3.43 -1.23 10.12
C GLY A 47 3.95 0.18 10.35
N GLY A 48 5.12 0.30 11.00
CA GLY A 48 5.71 1.58 11.39
C GLY A 48 5.39 2.03 12.82
N GLN A 49 4.73 1.19 13.64
CA GLN A 49 4.26 1.52 14.99
C GLN A 49 5.33 2.07 15.94
N ARG A 50 6.58 1.60 15.78
CA ARG A 50 7.71 2.00 16.65
C ARG A 50 8.32 3.36 16.26
N VAL A 51 7.82 4.00 15.20
CA VAL A 51 8.34 5.29 14.72
C VAL A 51 7.45 6.43 15.23
N PRO A 52 7.96 7.34 16.10
CA PRO A 52 7.15 8.42 16.68
C PRO A 52 6.51 9.34 15.63
N THR A 53 7.24 9.69 14.58
CA THR A 53 6.74 10.54 13.49
C THR A 53 5.56 9.90 12.75
N VAL A 54 5.60 8.58 12.54
CA VAL A 54 4.48 7.83 11.95
C VAL A 54 3.25 7.86 12.86
N ARG A 55 3.42 7.66 14.17
CA ARG A 55 2.31 7.74 15.13
C ARG A 55 1.67 9.13 15.15
N ALA A 56 2.48 10.18 15.10
CA ALA A 56 1.99 11.56 15.04
C ALA A 56 1.22 11.82 13.73
N LEU A 57 1.76 11.39 12.59
CA LEU A 57 1.11 11.51 11.28
C LEU A 57 -0.26 10.82 11.28
N VAL A 58 -0.34 9.57 11.75
CA VAL A 58 -1.59 8.81 11.78
C VAL A 58 -2.61 9.43 12.74
N ALA A 59 -2.17 9.94 13.89
CA ALA A 59 -3.03 10.65 14.82
C ALA A 59 -3.60 11.93 14.19
N GLU A 60 -2.80 12.70 13.48
CA GLU A 60 -3.25 13.90 12.78
C GLU A 60 -4.29 13.59 11.69
N VAL A 61 -4.01 12.57 10.87
CA VAL A 61 -4.96 12.08 9.86
C VAL A 61 -6.27 11.61 10.52
N THR A 62 -6.17 10.87 11.62
CA THR A 62 -7.33 10.36 12.36
C THR A 62 -8.20 11.53 12.84
N MET A 63 -7.60 12.54 13.45
CA MET A 63 -8.31 13.75 13.90
C MET A 63 -8.97 14.50 12.75
N ALA A 64 -8.30 14.60 11.59
CA ALA A 64 -8.87 15.24 10.41
C ALA A 64 -10.11 14.51 9.91
N ILE A 65 -10.05 13.18 9.79
CA ILE A 65 -11.18 12.36 9.34
C ILE A 65 -12.33 12.41 10.36
N PHE A 66 -12.04 12.34 11.67
CA PHE A 66 -13.05 12.53 12.72
C PHE A 66 -13.74 13.91 12.65
N SER A 67 -13.01 14.92 12.17
CA SER A 67 -13.55 16.27 11.97
C SER A 67 -14.33 16.43 10.66
N GLY A 68 -14.55 15.33 9.91
CA GLY A 68 -15.30 15.31 8.66
C GLY A 68 -14.46 15.50 7.40
N ALA A 69 -13.13 15.52 7.49
CA ALA A 69 -12.29 15.54 6.30
C ALA A 69 -12.48 14.26 5.48
N GLN A 70 -12.67 14.42 4.17
CA GLN A 70 -12.83 13.31 3.23
C GLN A 70 -11.55 13.13 2.41
N PRO A 71 -11.14 11.89 2.09
CA PRO A 71 -10.03 11.66 1.18
C PRO A 71 -10.32 12.20 -0.22
N LEU A 72 -9.41 13.00 -0.77
CA LEU A 72 -9.55 13.57 -2.12
C LEU A 72 -8.75 12.75 -3.13
N LEU A 73 -9.44 12.09 -4.07
CA LEU A 73 -8.77 11.34 -5.15
C LEU A 73 -7.93 12.27 -6.02
N LEU A 74 -6.65 11.96 -6.16
CA LEU A 74 -5.73 12.67 -7.05
C LEU A 74 -6.01 12.29 -8.51
N PRO A 75 -6.01 13.26 -9.44
CA PRO A 75 -6.33 13.00 -10.85
C PRO A 75 -5.22 12.21 -11.56
N SER A 76 -3.96 12.44 -11.18
CA SER A 76 -2.77 11.81 -11.76
C SER A 76 -2.48 10.42 -11.17
N GLY A 77 -1.66 9.63 -11.88
CA GLY A 77 -1.22 8.31 -11.45
C GLY A 77 -2.02 7.18 -12.10
N LEU A 78 -1.61 5.93 -11.83
CA LEU A 78 -2.16 4.72 -12.44
C LEU A 78 -3.13 3.96 -11.52
N GLY A 79 -3.30 4.38 -10.27
CA GLY A 79 -4.19 3.75 -9.30
C GLY A 79 -4.78 4.78 -8.33
N GLY A 80 -5.40 4.28 -7.27
CA GLY A 80 -5.93 5.07 -6.17
C GLY A 80 -4.82 5.78 -5.39
N ALA A 81 -4.90 7.11 -5.36
CA ALA A 81 -4.04 7.94 -4.52
C ALA A 81 -4.89 9.10 -3.99
N TYR A 82 -4.98 9.22 -2.67
CA TYR A 82 -5.89 10.13 -2.00
C TYR A 82 -5.13 11.10 -1.14
N LEU A 83 -5.40 12.39 -1.32
CA LEU A 83 -4.89 13.44 -0.46
C LEU A 83 -5.75 13.52 0.80
N LEU A 84 -5.10 13.38 1.95
CA LEU A 84 -5.71 13.56 3.26
C LEU A 84 -5.34 14.95 3.75
N GLN A 85 -6.35 15.74 4.10
CA GLN A 85 -6.18 17.15 4.44
C GLN A 85 -6.81 17.47 5.80
N THR A 86 -6.29 18.49 6.45
CA THR A 86 -6.95 19.12 7.60
C THR A 86 -8.28 19.75 7.15
N GLY A 87 -9.17 20.06 8.11
CA GLY A 87 -10.39 20.82 7.82
C GLY A 87 -10.16 22.23 7.22
N LYS A 88 -8.91 22.71 7.20
CA LYS A 88 -8.50 23.98 6.57
C LYS A 88 -7.91 23.79 5.16
N GLY A 89 -7.88 22.56 4.64
CA GLY A 89 -7.33 22.24 3.30
C GLY A 89 -5.81 22.06 3.25
N HIS A 90 -5.10 22.07 4.39
CA HIS A 90 -3.66 21.75 4.41
C HIS A 90 -3.44 20.25 4.25
N ASN A 91 -2.50 19.87 3.39
CA ASN A 91 -2.15 18.48 3.11
C ASN A 91 -1.41 17.85 4.29
N ILE A 92 -1.87 16.66 4.72
CA ILE A 92 -1.26 15.89 5.80
C ILE A 92 -0.53 14.68 5.22
N ALA A 93 -1.23 13.87 4.42
CA ALA A 93 -0.72 12.59 3.93
C ALA A 93 -1.32 12.23 2.57
N VAL A 94 -0.72 11.23 1.92
CA VAL A 94 -1.29 10.54 0.77
C VAL A 94 -1.62 9.11 1.19
N ALA A 95 -2.87 8.69 1.02
CA ALA A 95 -3.29 7.30 1.17
C ALA A 95 -3.32 6.61 -0.20
N LYS A 96 -2.81 5.38 -0.27
CA LYS A 96 -2.84 4.53 -1.47
C LYS A 96 -3.46 3.18 -1.07
N PRO A 97 -4.78 2.98 -1.29
CA PRO A 97 -5.42 1.72 -0.97
C PRO A 97 -4.86 0.56 -1.78
N VAL A 98 -4.67 -0.58 -1.12
CA VAL A 98 -4.00 -1.76 -1.68
C VAL A 98 -4.79 -2.40 -2.83
N ASP A 99 -6.12 -2.34 -2.75
CA ASP A 99 -7.08 -2.86 -3.71
C ASP A 99 -7.37 -1.89 -4.88
N GLU A 100 -6.79 -0.68 -4.81
CA GLU A 100 -6.88 0.33 -5.86
C GLU A 100 -5.54 0.56 -6.59
N GLU A 101 -4.53 -0.29 -6.33
CA GLU A 101 -3.24 -0.25 -7.03
C GLU A 101 -3.40 -0.34 -8.57
N PRO A 102 -2.36 0.01 -9.35
CA PRO A 102 -2.38 -0.22 -10.80
C PRO A 102 -2.77 -1.67 -11.13
N LEU A 103 -3.78 -1.83 -11.99
CA LEU A 103 -4.39 -3.11 -12.39
C LEU A 103 -5.25 -3.83 -11.33
N ALA A 104 -5.32 -3.33 -10.09
CA ALA A 104 -6.16 -3.91 -9.05
C ALA A 104 -7.65 -3.75 -9.34
N LEU A 105 -8.46 -4.72 -8.90
CA LEU A 105 -9.89 -4.78 -9.19
C LEU A 105 -10.67 -3.49 -8.90
N ASN A 106 -10.38 -2.79 -7.79
CA ASN A 106 -11.10 -1.59 -7.39
C ASN A 106 -10.44 -0.30 -7.88
N ASN A 107 -9.53 -0.37 -8.86
CA ASN A 107 -8.81 0.80 -9.33
C ASN A 107 -9.76 1.88 -9.92
N PRO A 108 -9.79 3.09 -9.34
CA PRO A 108 -10.71 4.17 -9.74
C PRO A 108 -10.42 4.73 -11.14
N LYS A 109 -9.27 4.39 -11.73
CA LYS A 109 -8.87 4.79 -13.08
C LYS A 109 -9.35 3.81 -14.16
N LYS A 110 -10.18 2.81 -13.79
CA LYS A 110 -10.80 1.82 -14.70
C LYS A 110 -9.81 0.96 -15.51
N SER A 111 -8.60 0.82 -15.01
CA SER A 111 -7.57 -0.08 -15.57
C SER A 111 -7.47 -1.41 -14.81
N GLY A 112 -8.39 -1.68 -13.89
CA GLY A 112 -8.34 -2.77 -12.93
C GLY A 112 -9.08 -4.04 -13.36
N ASN A 113 -8.41 -5.19 -13.32
CA ASN A 113 -9.06 -6.50 -13.49
C ASN A 113 -8.35 -7.64 -12.74
N LEU A 114 -7.28 -7.33 -11.99
CA LEU A 114 -6.48 -8.32 -11.29
C LEU A 114 -6.84 -8.35 -9.80
N MET A 115 -6.82 -9.57 -9.26
CA MET A 115 -6.92 -9.81 -7.82
C MET A 115 -5.58 -9.58 -7.14
N LEU A 116 -5.61 -9.31 -5.83
CA LEU A 116 -4.40 -9.20 -5.01
C LEU A 116 -3.52 -10.45 -5.14
N GLY A 117 -2.21 -10.25 -5.20
CA GLY A 117 -1.22 -11.33 -5.35
C GLY A 117 -1.00 -11.81 -6.79
N GLN A 118 -1.82 -11.40 -7.76
CA GLN A 118 -1.53 -11.67 -9.17
C GLN A 118 -0.35 -10.80 -9.67
N PRO A 119 0.41 -11.23 -10.69
CA PRO A 119 1.49 -10.42 -11.24
C PRO A 119 0.99 -9.04 -11.71
N GLY A 120 1.55 -7.97 -11.14
CA GLY A 120 1.18 -6.60 -11.49
C GLY A 120 1.93 -6.08 -12.73
N MET A 121 1.99 -4.74 -12.88
CA MET A 121 2.72 -4.08 -13.98
C MET A 121 4.17 -4.56 -14.13
N LYS A 122 4.83 -4.86 -13.01
CA LYS A 122 6.10 -5.58 -13.00
C LYS A 122 5.82 -6.99 -12.53
N GLN A 123 6.22 -7.99 -13.31
CA GLN A 123 5.99 -9.40 -12.96
C GLN A 123 6.55 -9.82 -11.59
N SER A 124 7.58 -9.10 -11.09
CA SER A 124 8.17 -9.32 -9.76
C SER A 124 7.51 -8.53 -8.63
N ILE A 125 6.46 -7.78 -8.92
CA ILE A 125 5.69 -6.99 -7.94
C ILE A 125 4.22 -7.34 -8.15
N PRO A 126 3.70 -8.29 -7.37
CA PRO A 126 2.28 -8.59 -7.34
C PRO A 126 1.42 -7.37 -7.01
N VAL A 127 0.18 -7.38 -7.50
CA VAL A 127 -0.83 -6.39 -7.15
C VAL A 127 -1.10 -6.45 -5.64
N GLY A 128 -1.07 -5.30 -4.99
CA GLY A 128 -1.26 -5.14 -3.56
C GLY A 128 0.03 -5.15 -2.73
N GLU A 129 1.20 -5.29 -3.37
CA GLU A 129 2.48 -5.37 -2.68
C GLU A 129 3.34 -4.11 -2.84
N THR A 130 2.79 -3.00 -3.34
CA THR A 130 3.59 -1.77 -3.46
C THR A 130 3.72 -1.06 -2.11
N GLY A 131 2.66 -1.04 -1.30
CA GLY A 131 2.65 -0.34 -0.01
C GLY A 131 3.74 -0.82 0.97
N ILE A 132 4.00 -2.14 1.02
CA ILE A 132 5.06 -2.69 1.88
C ILE A 132 6.46 -2.19 1.47
N ARG A 133 6.68 -1.94 0.18
CA ARG A 133 7.95 -1.47 -0.36
C ARG A 133 8.19 0.00 -0.03
N GLU A 134 7.12 0.80 0.00
CA GLU A 134 7.17 2.20 0.44
C GLU A 134 7.51 2.28 1.94
N LEU A 135 6.87 1.46 2.78
CA LEU A 135 7.23 1.38 4.20
C LEU A 135 8.69 0.93 4.39
N ALA A 136 9.13 -0.09 3.65
CA ALA A 136 10.51 -0.54 3.70
C ALA A 136 11.50 0.57 3.28
N ALA A 137 11.18 1.33 2.23
CA ALA A 137 11.99 2.46 1.80
C ALA A 137 12.15 3.51 2.92
N TYR A 138 11.07 3.84 3.63
CA TYR A 138 11.13 4.76 4.76
C TYR A 138 11.98 4.20 5.92
N LEU A 139 11.80 2.92 6.28
CA LEU A 139 12.54 2.30 7.39
C LEU A 139 14.03 2.12 7.07
N LEU A 140 14.38 1.92 5.80
CA LEU A 140 15.77 1.79 5.35
C LEU A 140 16.45 3.16 5.15
N ASP A 141 15.69 4.26 5.14
CA ASP A 141 16.24 5.60 4.96
C ASP A 141 16.90 6.13 6.25
N TYR A 142 18.09 5.59 6.54
CA TYR A 142 18.84 5.90 7.73
C TYR A 142 19.11 7.40 7.85
N ASN A 143 18.70 7.99 8.98
CA ASN A 143 18.80 9.43 9.26
C ASN A 143 18.21 10.33 8.16
N GLY A 144 17.26 9.82 7.36
CA GLY A 144 16.65 10.58 6.27
C GLY A 144 17.60 10.89 5.12
N PHE A 145 18.65 10.08 4.90
CA PHE A 145 19.67 10.29 3.86
C PHE A 145 19.10 10.54 2.46
N SER A 146 18.04 9.80 2.10
CA SER A 146 17.35 9.85 0.81
C SER A 146 16.12 10.76 0.84
N GLY A 147 15.73 11.24 2.03
CA GLY A 147 14.56 12.09 2.22
C GLY A 147 13.22 11.37 1.99
N VAL A 148 13.14 10.07 2.29
CA VAL A 148 11.89 9.31 2.16
C VAL A 148 10.88 9.84 3.18
N PRO A 149 9.68 10.28 2.75
CA PRO A 149 8.67 10.76 3.68
C PRO A 149 8.22 9.67 4.67
N PRO A 150 7.85 10.05 5.91
CA PRO A 150 7.27 9.12 6.87
C PRO A 150 6.12 8.31 6.26
N THR A 151 6.29 6.99 6.25
CA THR A 151 5.36 6.05 5.62
C THR A 151 4.93 4.99 6.62
N ALA A 152 3.66 4.62 6.57
CA ALA A 152 3.04 3.63 7.44
C ALA A 152 2.16 2.68 6.63
N LEU A 153 2.02 1.45 7.11
CA LEU A 153 0.92 0.58 6.69
C LEU A 153 -0.20 0.74 7.70
N VAL A 154 -1.41 0.98 7.21
CA VAL A 154 -2.58 1.20 8.04
C VAL A 154 -3.77 0.40 7.51
N SER A 155 -4.65 -0.02 8.40
CA SER A 155 -6.02 -0.42 8.08
C SER A 155 -6.93 0.77 8.35
N ILE A 156 -7.76 1.13 7.37
CA ILE A 156 -8.74 2.21 7.50
C ILE A 156 -10.13 1.58 7.30
N SER A 157 -11.03 1.78 8.26
CA SER A 157 -12.43 1.33 8.15
C SER A 157 -13.40 2.48 8.41
N HIS A 158 -14.62 2.33 7.89
CA HIS A 158 -15.69 3.35 7.97
C HIS A 158 -15.29 4.71 7.36
N VAL A 159 -14.42 4.69 6.34
CA VAL A 159 -14.07 5.84 5.50
C VAL A 159 -14.31 5.42 4.05
N GLN A 160 -15.02 6.24 3.28
CA GLN A 160 -15.24 5.97 1.87
C GLN A 160 -14.04 6.40 1.04
N PHE A 161 -13.46 5.44 0.31
CA PHE A 161 -12.57 5.69 -0.82
C PHE A 161 -13.38 5.55 -2.13
N HIS A 162 -12.82 4.93 -3.17
CA HIS A 162 -13.60 4.61 -4.36
C HIS A 162 -14.59 3.49 -4.04
N VAL A 163 -15.86 3.69 -4.45
CA VAL A 163 -16.85 2.62 -4.53
C VAL A 163 -17.04 2.34 -6.02
N SER A 164 -16.66 1.15 -6.45
CA SER A 164 -16.98 0.65 -7.79
C SER A 164 -18.48 0.39 -7.87
N ASP A 165 -19.18 1.04 -8.81
CA ASP A 165 -20.55 0.68 -9.15
C ASP A 165 -20.51 -0.74 -9.76
N ALA A 166 -21.03 -1.72 -9.03
CA ALA A 166 -21.12 -3.12 -9.46
C ALA A 166 -22.13 -3.32 -10.58
#